data_AF-A0AAV0Y6K8-F1
#
_entry.id   AF-A0AAV0Y6K8-F1
#
_cell.length_a   1.000
_cell.length_b   1.000
_cell.length_c   1.000
_cell.angle_alpha   90.00
_cell.angle_beta   90.00
_cell.angle_gamma   90.00
#
_symmetry.space_group_name_H-M   'P 1'
#
loop_
_entity.id
_entity.type
_entity.pdbx_description
1 polymer ?
#
loop_
_entity_poly.entity_id
_entity_poly.type
_entity_poly.pdbx_seq_one_letter_code
_entity_poly.pdbx_strand_id
1 'polypeptide(L)'
;MRDSSPPLDELLARFGGKAIFSSIDFTAGYWQVTLHRDVRKYTAFVYDGRTYQFRVVPFGLNISNTAFQQALESVLSNPVDHYNED
;
A
#
# COMPACT_ATOMS: atom_id res chain seq x y z
N MET A 1 -2.44 14.22 -5.26
CA MET A 1 -1.10 14.22 -5.86
C MET A 1 -0.77 12.77 -6.15
N ARG A 2 -0.58 12.37 -7.42
CA ARG A 2 -0.03 11.04 -7.70
C ARG A 2 1.42 11.12 -7.26
N ASP A 3 1.79 10.32 -6.26
CA ASP A 3 3.20 10.13 -5.97
C ASP A 3 3.82 9.52 -7.24
N SER A 4 4.80 10.20 -7.83
CA SER A 4 5.46 9.71 -9.03
C SER A 4 6.40 8.61 -8.58
N SER A 5 6.01 7.36 -8.80
CA SER A 5 6.96 6.24 -8.69
C SER A 5 8.25 6.61 -9.44
N PRO A 6 9.43 6.37 -8.85
CA PRO A 6 10.68 6.63 -9.54
C PRO A 6 10.72 5.85 -10.88
N PRO A 7 11.42 6.38 -11.90
CA PRO A 7 11.66 5.66 -13.14
C PRO A 7 12.23 4.26 -12.87
N LEU A 8 11.90 3.30 -13.75
CA LEU A 8 12.34 1.91 -13.57
C LEU A 8 13.86 1.80 -13.44
N ASP A 9 14.62 2.57 -14.21
CA ASP A 9 16.09 2.55 -14.18
C ASP A 9 16.65 2.99 -12.81
N GLU A 10 16.04 3.99 -12.19
CA GLU A 10 16.41 4.47 -10.86
C GLU A 10 16.10 3.41 -9.79
N LEU A 11 14.93 2.78 -9.88
CA LEU A 11 14.55 1.69 -8.99
C LEU A 11 15.52 0.49 -9.13
N LEU A 12 15.90 0.13 -10.35
CA LEU A 12 16.83 -0.97 -10.61
C LEU A 12 18.25 -0.67 -10.13
N ALA A 13 18.70 0.59 -10.25
CA ALA A 13 20.02 1.01 -9.74
C ALA A 13 20.17 0.75 -8.23
N ARG A 14 19.09 0.86 -7.44
CA ARG A 14 19.09 0.59 -5.99
C ARG A 14 19.41 -0.87 -5.63
N PHE A 15 19.25 -1.79 -6.57
CA PHE A 15 19.53 -3.22 -6.36
C PHE A 15 20.96 -3.63 -6.72
N GLY A 16 21.79 -2.71 -7.24
CA GLY A 16 23.17 -2.98 -7.64
C GLY A 16 24.03 -3.55 -6.49
N GLY A 17 24.84 -4.57 -6.80
CA GLY A 17 25.78 -5.16 -5.84
C GLY A 17 25.16 -6.04 -4.74
N LYS A 18 23.85 -6.28 -4.77
CA LYS A 18 23.20 -7.22 -3.83
C LYS A 18 23.33 -8.66 -4.34
N ALA A 19 23.72 -9.57 -3.45
CA ALA A 19 23.90 -10.99 -3.77
C ALA A 19 22.65 -11.85 -3.48
N ILE A 20 21.73 -11.33 -2.66
CA ILE A 20 20.54 -12.06 -2.20
C ILE A 20 19.33 -11.17 -2.41
N PHE A 21 18.28 -11.76 -2.98
CA PHE A 21 16.98 -11.15 -3.18
C PHE A 21 15.92 -12.04 -2.52
N SER A 22 14.94 -11.41 -1.90
CA SER A 22 13.76 -12.07 -1.35
C SER A 22 12.50 -11.39 -1.87
N SER A 23 11.46 -12.17 -2.08
CA SER A 23 10.12 -11.67 -2.41
C SER A 23 9.14 -12.07 -1.31
N ILE A 24 8.16 -11.20 -1.04
CA ILE A 24 7.10 -11.43 -0.07
C ILE A 24 5.77 -11.28 -0.79
N ASP A 25 4.87 -12.24 -0.61
CA ASP A 25 3.54 -12.21 -1.19
C ASP A 25 2.54 -11.47 -0.27
N PHE A 26 1.86 -10.48 -0.84
CA PHE A 26 0.78 -9.72 -0.21
C PHE A 26 -0.53 -9.87 -0.99
N THR A 27 -0.85 -11.07 -1.49
CA THR A 27 -2.12 -11.35 -2.19
C THR A 27 -3.36 -10.86 -1.44
N ALA A 28 -3.37 -10.90 -0.10
CA ALA A 28 -4.44 -10.37 0.75
C ALA A 28 -4.09 -9.05 1.47
N GLY A 29 -3.08 -8.32 0.99
CA GLY A 29 -2.47 -7.18 1.68
C GLY A 29 -3.42 -6.02 1.96
N TYR A 30 -4.39 -5.76 1.07
CA TYR A 30 -5.38 -4.70 1.27
C TYR A 30 -6.22 -4.91 2.54
N TRP A 31 -6.55 -6.16 2.86
CA TRP A 31 -7.33 -6.47 4.05
C TRP A 31 -6.57 -6.28 5.37
N GLN A 32 -5.26 -6.03 5.33
CA GLN A 32 -4.48 -5.67 6.50
C GLN A 32 -4.55 -4.17 6.83
N VAL A 33 -5.00 -3.34 5.88
CA VAL A 33 -5.07 -1.88 6.05
C VAL A 33 -6.46 -1.48 6.57
N THR A 34 -6.50 -0.94 7.79
CA THR A 34 -7.77 -0.55 8.44
C THR A 34 -8.31 0.77 7.87
N LEU A 35 -9.61 0.82 7.58
CA LEU A 35 -10.29 2.05 7.20
C LEU A 35 -10.72 2.85 8.44
N HIS A 36 -10.52 4.17 8.39
CA HIS A 36 -11.07 5.09 9.36
C HIS A 36 -12.59 4.95 9.44
N ARG A 37 -13.18 5.06 10.64
CA ARG A 37 -14.63 4.79 10.84
C ARG A 37 -15.52 5.65 9.95
N ASP A 38 -15.15 6.92 9.75
CA ASP A 38 -15.95 7.90 9.00
C ASP A 38 -16.05 7.60 7.50
N VAL A 39 -15.08 6.87 6.94
CA VAL A 39 -15.05 6.56 5.51
C VAL A 39 -15.66 5.21 5.16
N ARG A 40 -15.89 4.32 6.16
CA ARG A 40 -16.42 2.96 5.92
C ARG A 40 -17.76 2.98 5.19
N LYS A 41 -18.61 3.98 5.45
CA LYS A 41 -19.90 4.15 4.78
C LYS A 41 -19.81 4.24 3.25
N TYR A 42 -18.69 4.72 2.71
CA TYR A 42 -18.47 4.79 1.26
C TYR A 42 -18.05 3.45 0.64
N THR A 43 -17.79 2.45 1.48
CA THR A 43 -17.46 1.08 1.07
C THR A 43 -18.63 0.12 1.31
N ALA A 44 -19.84 0.66 1.41
CA ALA A 44 -21.03 -0.14 1.67
C ALA A 44 -21.41 -1.00 0.47
N PHE A 45 -21.86 -2.23 0.73
CA PHE A 45 -22.40 -3.15 -0.27
C PHE A 45 -23.62 -3.88 0.30
N VAL A 46 -24.47 -4.39 -0.59
CA VAL A 46 -25.67 -5.14 -0.21
C VAL A 46 -25.45 -6.62 -0.46
N TYR A 47 -25.79 -7.44 0.54
CA TYR A 47 -25.83 -8.89 0.42
C TYR A 47 -27.04 -9.40 1.20
N ASP A 48 -27.87 -10.23 0.54
CA ASP A 48 -29.07 -10.85 1.14
C ASP A 48 -29.99 -9.82 1.84
N GLY A 49 -30.29 -8.72 1.15
CA GLY A 49 -31.15 -7.65 1.67
C GLY A 49 -30.57 -6.83 2.83
N ARG A 50 -29.32 -7.07 3.22
CA ARG A 50 -28.63 -6.36 4.31
C ARG A 50 -27.48 -5.51 3.77
N THR A 51 -27.28 -4.34 4.38
CA THR A 51 -26.16 -3.46 4.08
C THR A 51 -24.97 -3.79 4.98
N TYR A 52 -23.84 -4.06 4.35
CA TYR A 52 -22.54 -4.24 5.01
C TYR A 52 -21.62 -3.11 4.58
N GLN A 53 -20.55 -2.90 5.33
CA GLN A 53 -19.48 -1.99 4.97
C GLN A 53 -18.14 -2.64 5.33
N PHE A 54 -17.12 -2.37 4.53
CA PHE A 54 -15.80 -2.86 4.85
C PHE A 54 -15.21 -2.10 6.05
N ARG A 55 -14.42 -2.83 6.85
CA ARG A 55 -13.64 -2.26 7.97
C ARG A 55 -12.17 -2.04 7.59
N VAL A 56 -11.76 -2.66 6.49
CA VAL A 56 -10.41 -2.67 5.91
C VAL A 56 -10.52 -2.30 4.44
N VAL A 57 -9.42 -1.95 3.79
CA VAL A 57 -9.42 -1.58 2.37
C VAL A 57 -9.88 -2.77 1.52
N PRO A 58 -11.00 -2.66 0.77
CA PRO A 58 -11.45 -3.75 -0.08
C PRO A 58 -10.71 -3.77 -1.43
N PHE A 59 -10.82 -4.89 -2.15
CA PHE A 59 -10.37 -4.98 -3.54
C PHE A 59 -11.33 -4.24 -4.48
N GLY A 60 -10.80 -3.76 -5.60
CA GLY A 60 -11.60 -3.15 -6.66
C GLY A 60 -11.87 -1.65 -6.52
N LEU A 61 -11.40 -0.99 -5.46
CA LEU A 61 -11.43 0.48 -5.38
C LEU A 61 -10.15 1.08 -5.99
N ASN A 62 -10.30 2.24 -6.64
CA ASN A 62 -9.17 3.01 -7.17
C ASN A 62 -8.18 3.45 -6.09
N ILE A 63 -8.65 3.67 -4.86
CA ILE A 63 -7.83 4.09 -3.71
C ILE A 63 -7.07 2.92 -3.04
N SER A 64 -7.39 1.67 -3.36
CA SER A 64 -6.87 0.52 -2.60
C SER A 64 -5.35 0.39 -2.71
N ASN A 65 -4.81 0.61 -3.91
CA ASN A 65 -3.36 0.55 -4.14
C ASN A 65 -2.64 1.66 -3.37
N THR A 66 -3.10 2.92 -3.49
CA THR A 66 -2.51 4.05 -2.77
C THR A 66 -2.55 3.87 -1.25
N ALA A 67 -3.67 3.41 -0.70
CA ALA A 67 -3.79 3.16 0.75
C ALA A 67 -2.83 2.05 1.21
N PHE A 68 -2.62 1.02 0.40
CA PHE A 68 -1.68 -0.06 0.69
C PHE A 68 -0.21 0.38 0.59
N GLN A 69 0.13 1.16 -0.44
CA GLN A 69 1.47 1.72 -0.60
C GLN A 69 1.84 2.61 0.61
N GLN A 70 0.94 3.49 1.03
CA GLN A 70 1.16 4.35 2.21
C GLN A 70 1.33 3.53 3.49
N ALA A 71 0.55 2.45 3.65
CA ALA A 71 0.71 1.54 4.78
C ALA A 71 2.08 0.85 4.76
N LEU A 72 2.51 0.34 3.60
CA LEU A 72 3.83 -0.27 3.44
C LEU A 72 4.96 0.72 3.74
N GLU A 73 4.90 1.94 3.21
CA GLU A 73 5.85 3.01 3.52
C GLU A 73 5.89 3.28 5.02
N SER A 74 4.74 3.41 5.69
CA SER A 74 4.73 3.66 7.15
C SER A 74 5.41 2.56 7.99
N VAL A 75 5.46 1.33 7.49
CA VAL A 75 6.06 0.18 8.19
C VAL A 75 7.53 -0.01 7.79
N LEU A 76 7.86 0.19 6.53
CA LEU A 76 9.17 -0.12 5.95
C LEU A 76 10.10 1.08 5.85
N SER A 77 9.59 2.31 5.90
CA SER A 77 10.41 3.52 5.90
C SER A 77 11.26 3.56 7.19
N ASN A 78 12.56 3.31 7.02
CA ASN A 78 13.55 3.45 8.06
C ASN A 78 14.03 4.91 8.08
N PRO A 79 14.10 5.62 9.22
CA PRO A 79 14.57 7.01 9.29
C PRO A 79 16.01 7.26 8.81
N VAL A 80 16.74 6.21 8.39
CA VAL A 80 18.15 6.27 7.98
C VAL A 80 18.34 6.59 6.49
N ASP A 81 17.28 6.54 5.66
CA ASP A 81 17.37 6.80 4.22
C ASP A 81 17.49 8.31 3.86
N HIS A 82 17.58 9.20 4.86
CA HIS A 82 17.92 10.62 4.67
C HIS A 82 19.43 10.91 4.70
N TYR A 83 20.29 9.92 4.92
CA TYR A 83 21.73 10.08 4.79
C TYR A 83 22.17 9.55 3.42
N ASN A 84 22.22 10.44 2.43
CA ASN A 84 23.18 10.51 1.32
C ASN A 84 22.69 11.58 0.33
N GLU A 85 22.54 12.82 0.81
CA GLU A 85 22.70 14.01 -0.03
C GLU A 85 23.92 14.78 0.51
N ASP A 86 25.09 14.16 0.37
CA ASP A 86 26.42 14.78 0.31
C ASP A 86 27.29 13.92 -0.62
#